data_AF-A0A2X1QRW2-F1
#
_entry.id   AF-A0A2X1QRW2-F1
#
_cell.length_a   1.000
_cell.length_b   1.000
_cell.length_c   1.000
_cell.angle_alpha   90.00
_cell.angle_beta   90.00
_cell.angle_gamma   90.00
#
_symmetry.space_group_name_H-M   'P 1'
#
loop_
_entity.id
_entity.type
_entity.pdbx_description
1 polymer ?
#
loop_
_entity_poly.entity_id
_entity_poly.type
_entity_poly.pdbx_seq_one_letter_code
_entity_poly.pdbx_strand_id
1 'polypeptide(L)' 'MGANIHLDKILPMGGGVGGGSSNAATALVSLNYLWQANLSIDELAKLGLTLGADVPIFVHGHAAFAEGVGGKNHLL' A
#
# COMPACT_ATOMS: atom_id res chain seq x y z
N MET A 1 -11.37 -16.45 -3.12
CA MET A 1 -10.69 -15.82 -1.96
C MET A 1 -11.34 -14.46 -1.70
N GLY A 2 -11.20 -13.91 -0.50
CA GLY A 2 -11.74 -12.60 -0.15
C GLY A 2 -11.00 -12.00 1.05
N ALA A 3 -11.14 -10.69 1.25
CA ALA A 3 -10.64 -9.96 2.41
C ALA A 3 -11.77 -9.13 3.02
N ASN A 4 -11.77 -9.02 4.34
CA ASN A 4 -12.55 -8.01 5.05
C ASN A 4 -11.59 -6.94 5.54
N ILE A 5 -11.76 -5.70 5.07
CA ILE A 5 -10.86 -4.59 5.33
C ILE A 5 -11.65 -3.54 6.11
N HIS A 6 -11.16 -3.24 7.32
CA HIS A 6 -11.66 -2.14 8.12
C HIS A 6 -10.65 -1.00 8.14
N LEU A 7 -11.14 0.23 8.10
CA LEU A 7 -10.31 1.43 8.06
C LEU A 7 -10.76 2.38 9.16
N ASP A 8 -9.98 2.43 10.24
CA ASP A 8 -10.17 3.38 11.33
C ASP A 8 -9.54 4.72 10.98
N LYS A 9 -10.37 5.67 10.54
CA LYS A 9 -9.94 7.04 10.22
C LYS A 9 -9.89 7.90 11.48
N ILE A 10 -8.70 8.01 12.06
CA ILE A 10 -8.44 8.95 13.17
C ILE A 10 -8.33 10.39 12.66
N LEU A 11 -7.77 10.59 11.46
CA LEU A 11 -7.62 11.91 10.85
C LEU A 11 -8.91 12.33 10.14
N PRO A 12 -9.32 13.62 10.25
CA PRO A 12 -10.51 14.13 9.60
C PRO A 12 -10.37 14.10 8.07
N MET A 13 -11.49 13.85 7.40
CA MET A 13 -11.57 13.85 5.94
C MET A 13 -11.23 15.24 5.39
N GLY A 14 -10.28 15.31 4.45
CA GLY A 14 -9.93 16.54 3.73
C GLY A 14 -8.69 17.31 4.22
N GLY A 15 -7.94 16.81 5.21
CA GLY A 15 -6.78 17.51 5.81
C GLY A 15 -5.43 17.41 5.08
N GLY A 16 -5.37 16.81 3.90
CA GLY A 16 -4.13 16.77 3.09
C GLY A 16 -3.04 15.79 3.53
N VAL A 17 -3.24 15.00 4.59
CA VAL A 17 -2.27 13.99 5.07
C VAL A 17 -2.99 12.65 5.28
N GLY A 18 -2.55 11.57 4.61
CA GLY A 18 -3.16 10.23 4.74
C GLY A 18 -4.51 10.05 4.00
N GLY A 19 -4.61 10.59 2.78
CA GLY A 19 -5.83 10.57 1.95
C GLY A 19 -6.27 9.18 1.48
N GLY A 20 -7.38 9.13 0.72
CA GLY A 20 -7.95 7.89 0.16
C GLY A 20 -6.93 7.04 -0.60
N SER A 21 -6.12 7.70 -1.45
CA SER A 21 -5.09 7.07 -2.27
C SER A 21 -4.00 6.37 -1.46
N SER A 22 -3.61 6.94 -0.31
CA SER A 22 -2.65 6.31 0.60
C SER A 22 -3.21 5.02 1.19
N ASN A 23 -4.47 5.01 1.66
CA ASN A 23 -5.08 3.78 2.19
C ASN A 23 -5.24 2.72 1.11
N ALA A 24 -5.61 3.11 -0.12
CA ALA A 24 -5.72 2.21 -1.24
C ALA A 24 -4.37 1.56 -1.56
N ALA A 25 -3.28 2.34 -1.58
CA ALA A 25 -1.93 1.81 -1.76
C ALA A 25 -1.52 0.86 -0.63
N THR A 26 -1.78 1.22 0.64
CA THR A 26 -1.50 0.34 1.78
C THR A 26 -2.24 -0.98 1.66
N ALA A 27 -3.54 -0.95 1.40
CA ALA A 27 -4.35 -2.16 1.24
C ALA A 27 -3.83 -3.03 0.08
N LEU A 28 -3.50 -2.42 -1.06
CA LEU A 28 -3.00 -3.15 -2.23
C LEU A 28 -1.66 -3.84 -1.95
N VAL A 29 -0.69 -3.14 -1.34
CA VAL A 29 0.61 -3.69 -0.94
C VAL A 29 0.45 -4.80 0.11
N SER A 30 -0.38 -4.58 1.13
CA SER A 30 -0.65 -5.57 2.17
C SER A 30 -1.31 -6.83 1.62
N LEU A 31 -2.29 -6.70 0.71
CA LEU A 31 -2.93 -7.86 0.08
C LEU A 31 -1.96 -8.63 -0.80
N ASN A 32 -1.10 -7.95 -1.58
CA ASN A 32 -0.06 -8.61 -2.37
C ASN A 32 0.86 -9.47 -1.50
N TYR A 33 1.27 -8.92 -0.35
CA TYR A 33 2.10 -9.62 0.63
C TYR A 33 1.36 -10.80 1.29
N LEU A 34 0.17 -10.57 1.85
CA LEU A 34 -0.61 -11.57 2.59
C LEU A 34 -1.05 -12.74 1.70
N TRP A 35 -1.36 -12.47 0.43
CA TRP A 35 -1.76 -13.50 -0.52
C TRP A 35 -0.59 -14.10 -1.29
N GLN A 36 0.64 -13.62 -1.06
CA GLN A 36 1.83 -14.04 -1.79
C GLN A 36 1.61 -13.97 -3.31
N ALA A 37 0.90 -12.93 -3.76
CA ALA A 37 0.55 -12.78 -5.18
C ALA A 37 1.78 -12.42 -6.04
N ASN A 38 2.92 -12.09 -5.40
CA ASN A 38 4.22 -11.86 -6.00
C ASN A 38 4.20 -10.83 -7.14
N LEU A 39 3.30 -9.85 -7.05
CA LEU A 39 3.28 -8.72 -7.97
C LEU A 39 4.44 -7.78 -7.64
N SER A 40 5.11 -7.32 -8.69
CA SER A 40 6.14 -6.28 -8.61
C SER A 40 5.54 -4.92 -8.22
N ILE A 41 6.40 -4.00 -7.78
CA ILE A 41 5.99 -2.61 -7.48
C ILE A 41 5.34 -1.95 -8.70
N ASP A 42 5.86 -2.19 -9.90
CA ASP A 42 5.32 -1.64 -11.15
C ASP A 42 3.92 -2.20 -11.47
N GLU A 43 3.69 -3.49 -11.24
CA GLU A 43 2.37 -4.11 -11.41
C GLU A 43 1.37 -3.58 -10.39
N LEU A 44 1.80 -3.42 -9.13
CA LEU A 44 0.98 -2.80 -8.09
C LEU A 44 0.68 -1.33 -8.39
N ALA A 45 1.64 -0.58 -8.92
CA ALA A 45 1.44 0.81 -9.33
C ALA A 45 0.45 0.89 -10.50
N LYS A 46 0.56 -0.01 -11.48
CA LYS A 46 -0.37 -0.09 -12.61
C LYS A 46 -1.80 -0.44 -12.16
N LEU A 47 -1.95 -1.37 -11.22
CA LEU A 47 -3.24 -1.65 -10.59
C LEU A 47 -3.75 -0.46 -9.78
N GLY A 48 -2.88 0.18 -9.00
CA GLY A 48 -3.18 1.35 -8.20
C GLY A 48 -3.72 2.52 -9.04
N LEU A 49 -3.19 2.71 -10.26
CA LEU A 49 -3.68 3.73 -11.19
C LEU A 49 -5.18 3.57 -11.51
N THR A 50 -5.70 2.34 -11.50
CA THR A 50 -7.14 2.07 -11.71
C THR A 50 -8.01 2.48 -10.51
N LEU A 51 -7.41 2.63 -9.32
CA LEU A 51 -8.06 3.04 -8.09
C LEU A 51 -7.99 4.56 -7.86
N GLY A 52 -6.95 5.22 -8.41
CA GLY A 52 -6.80 6.67 -8.38
C GLY A 52 -5.43 7.13 -8.87
N ALA A 53 -5.38 8.32 -9.48
CA ALA A 53 -4.17 8.88 -10.08
C ALA A 53 -3.00 9.04 -9.09
N ASP A 54 -3.30 9.28 -7.81
CA ASP A 54 -2.27 9.44 -6.76
C ASP A 54 -1.89 8.12 -6.09
N VAL A 55 -2.57 7.00 -6.34
CA VAL A 55 -2.24 5.71 -5.67
C VAL A 55 -0.83 5.23 -6.01
N PRO A 56 -0.34 5.31 -7.28
CA PRO A 56 1.00 4.88 -7.64
C PRO A 56 2.11 5.53 -6.79
N ILE A 57 2.03 6.83 -6.50
CA ILE A 57 3.08 7.51 -5.70
C ILE A 57 3.14 6.94 -4.28
N PHE A 58 2.00 6.57 -3.69
CA PHE A 58 1.97 5.93 -2.38
C PHE A 58 2.42 4.46 -2.41
N VAL A 59 2.18 3.71 -3.49
CA VAL A 59 2.70 2.33 -3.63
C VAL A 59 4.22 2.34 -3.58
N HIS A 60 4.86 3.21 -4.35
CA HIS A 60 6.31 3.38 -4.34
C HIS A 60 6.83 3.84 -2.97
N GLY A 61 6.14 4.81 -2.34
CA GLY A 61 6.50 5.29 -1.00
C GLY A 61 6.44 4.21 0.08
N HIS A 62 5.41 3.36 0.07
CA HIS A 62 5.31 2.23 1.01
C HIS A 62 6.37 1.18 0.76
N ALA A 63 6.68 0.86 -0.49
CA ALA A 63 7.75 -0.09 -0.83
C ALA A 63 9.12 0.41 -0.37
N ALA A 64 9.44 1.69 -0.64
CA ALA A 64 10.67 2.31 -0.19
C ALA A 64 10.78 2.36 1.35
N PHE A 65 9.66 2.58 2.06
CA PHE A 65 9.62 2.50 3.52
C PHE A 65 9.86 1.06 4.02
N ALA A 66 9.26 0.05 3.39
CA ALA A 66 9.46 -1.35 3.75
C ALA A 66 10.91 -1.81 3.52
N GLU A 67 11.55 -1.35 2.45
CA GLU A 67 12.97 -1.58 2.18
C GLU A 67 13.87 -0.85 3.19
N GLY A 68 13.57 0.40 3.53
CA GLY A 68 14.37 1.22 4.45
C GLY A 68 14.26 0.83 5.93
N VAL A 69 13.11 0.32 6.38
CA VAL A 69 12.92 -0.24 7.73
C VAL A 69 13.41 -1.70 7.80
N GLY A 70 13.68 -2.34 6.65
CA GLY A 70 14.26 -3.68 6.54
C GLY A 70 15.72 -3.83 7.02
N GLY A 71 16.29 -2.79 7.63
CA GLY A 71 17.56 -2.87 8.35
C GLY A 71 17.46 -3.77 9.59
N LYS A 72 17.73 -5.08 9.39
CA LYS A 72 17.79 -6.19 10.35
C LYS A 72 16.45 -6.86 10.69
N ASN A 73 16.06 -7.81 9.84
CA ASN A 73 16.02 -9.24 10.22
C ASN A 73 15.46 -10.04 9.05
N HIS A 74 16.32 -10.28 8.06
CA HIS A 74 16.25 -11.49 7.27
C HIS A 74 17.12 -12.51 8.01
N LEU A 75 16.52 -13.53 8.64
CA LEU A 75 17.09 -14.86 8.91
C LEU A 75 16.02 -15.73 9.60
N LEU A 76 15.57 -16.75 8.86
CA LEU A 76 14.83 -17.97 9.25
C LEU A 76 13.39 -17.84 9.77
#